data_AF-I3EAI4-F1
#
_entry.id   AF-I3EAI4-F1
#
_cell.length_a   1.000
_cell.length_b   1.000
_cell.length_c   1.000
_cell.angle_alpha   90.00
_cell.angle_beta   90.00
_cell.angle_gamma   90.00
#
_symmetry.space_group_name_H-M   'P 1'
#
loop_
_entity.id
_entity.type
_entity.pdbx_description
1 polymer ?
#
loop_
_entity_poly.entity_id
_entity_poly.type
_entity_poly.pdbx_seq_one_letter_code
_entity_poly.pdbx_strand_id
1 'polypeptide(L)' 'MENKKDNEVIIHLKQALSHLDEALHASIRLIRDDPASKNTIGFLWEQFLGTFFGRVRTIGKENKINLLNLISFARLKKF' A
#
# COMPACT_ATOMS: atom_id res chain seq x y z
N MET A 1 4.11 -17.09 23.47
CA MET A 1 2.78 -16.61 23.03
C MET A 1 2.87 -15.38 22.10
N GLU A 2 4.03 -14.72 21.98
CA GLU A 2 4.26 -13.59 21.06
C GLU A 2 4.14 -13.94 19.55
N ASN A 3 4.42 -15.18 19.14
CA ASN A 3 4.51 -15.55 17.73
C ASN A 3 3.18 -15.57 16.92
N LYS A 4 2.00 -15.51 17.55
CA LYS A 4 0.72 -15.68 16.83
C LYS A 4 0.17 -14.38 16.22
N LYS A 5 0.35 -13.25 16.91
CA LYS A 5 -0.20 -11.94 16.47
C LYS A 5 0.65 -11.30 15.37
N ASP A 6 1.97 -11.42 15.48
CA ASP A 6 2.87 -10.95 14.42
C ASP A 6 2.61 -11.71 13.11
N ASN A 7 2.29 -13.00 13.20
CA ASN A 7 1.93 -13.80 12.04
C ASN A 7 0.66 -13.31 11.33
N GLU A 8 -0.35 -12.82 12.05
CA GLU A 8 -1.58 -12.30 11.44
C GLU A 8 -1.31 -11.04 10.61
N VAL A 9 -0.58 -10.08 11.18
CA VAL A 9 -0.19 -8.85 10.47
C VAL A 9 0.69 -9.18 9.27
N ILE A 10 1.65 -10.10 9.41
CA ILE A 10 2.53 -10.53 8.32
C ILE A 10 1.75 -11.17 7.17
N ILE A 11 0.76 -12.03 7.47
CA ILE A 11 -0.06 -12.67 6.44
C ILE A 11 -0.81 -11.63 5.62
N HIS A 12 -1.47 -10.68 6.27
CA HIS A 12 -2.22 -9.64 5.56
C HIS A 12 -1.32 -8.69 4.78
N LEU A 13 -0.16 -8.32 5.30
CA LEU A 13 0.81 -7.51 4.56
C LEU A 13 1.33 -8.23 3.32
N LYS A 14 1.60 -9.55 3.40
CA LYS A 14 2.01 -10.35 2.24
C LYS A 14 0.90 -10.44 1.18
N GLN A 15 -0.35 -10.64 1.60
CA GLN A 15 -1.49 -10.66 0.68
C GLN A 15 -1.68 -9.31 -0.01
N ALA A 16 -1.56 -8.20 0.74
CA ALA A 16 -1.64 -6.86 0.17
C ALA A 16 -0.52 -6.61 -0.86
N LEU A 17 0.71 -7.07 -0.59
CA LEU A 17 1.82 -6.99 -1.55
C LEU A 17 1.58 -7.84 -2.80
N SER A 18 0.98 -9.03 -2.68
CA SER A 18 0.61 -9.85 -3.83
C SER A 18 -0.38 -9.14 -4.74
N HIS A 19 -1.44 -8.56 -4.17
CA HIS A 19 -2.42 -7.80 -4.94
C HIS A 19 -1.85 -6.51 -5.52
N LEU A 20 -0.91 -5.87 -4.83
CA LEU A 20 -0.20 -4.70 -5.34
C LEU A 20 0.60 -5.07 -6.60
N ASP A 21 1.32 -6.20 -6.56
CA ASP A 21 2.10 -6.69 -7.71
C ASP A 21 1.21 -7.02 -8.92
N GLU A 22 0.07 -7.69 -8.69
CA GLU A 22 -0.93 -7.94 -9.72
C GLU A 22 -1.47 -6.64 -10.35
N ALA A 23 -1.79 -5.65 -9.51
CA ALA A 23 -2.30 -4.36 -9.96
C ALA A 23 -1.25 -3.57 -10.77
N LEU A 24 0.03 -3.63 -10.39
CA LEU A 24 1.12 -3.01 -11.12
C LEU A 24 1.30 -3.63 -12.51
N HIS A 25 1.35 -4.96 -12.60
CA HIS A 25 1.45 -5.65 -13.88
C HIS A 25 0.24 -5.37 -14.79
N ALA A 26 -0.97 -5.37 -14.23
CA ALA A 26 -2.18 -5.02 -14.97
C ALA A 26 -2.14 -3.56 -15.46
N SER A 27 -1.69 -2.63 -14.63
CA SER A 27 -1.54 -1.21 -14.99
C SER A 27 -0.60 -1.03 -16.18
N ILE A 28 0.57 -1.67 -16.16
CA ILE A 28 1.54 -1.57 -17.26
C ILE A 28 0.97 -2.18 -18.55
N ARG A 29 0.30 -3.33 -18.46
CA ARG A 29 -0.35 -3.95 -19.63
C ARG A 29 -1.38 -3.00 -20.25
N LEU A 30 -2.29 -2.45 -19.43
CA LEU A 30 -3.33 -1.54 -19.91
C LEU A 30 -2.76 -0.26 -20.54
N ILE A 31 -1.72 0.34 -19.94
CA ILE A 31 -1.07 1.52 -20.49
C ILE A 31 -0.34 1.20 -21.81
N ARG A 32 0.24 0.01 -21.93
CA ARG A 32 0.92 -0.42 -23.16
C ARG A 32 -0.06 -0.66 -24.29
N ASP A 33 -1.19 -1.31 -23.98
CA ASP A 33 -2.23 -1.65 -24.96
C ASP A 33 -3.03 -0.42 -25.38
N ASP A 34 -3.26 0.51 -24.44
CA ASP A 34 -3.90 1.80 -24.68
C ASP A 34 -3.17 2.94 -23.93
N PRO A 35 -2.25 3.67 -24.60
CA PRO A 35 -1.53 4.80 -24.00
C PRO A 35 -2.43 5.94 -23.51
N ALA A 36 -3.65 6.08 -24.04
CA ALA A 36 -4.60 7.10 -23.58
C ALA A 36 -5.12 6.81 -22.15
N SER A 37 -5.09 5.55 -21.72
CA SER A 37 -5.50 5.13 -20.36
C SER A 37 -4.57 5.64 -19.26
N LYS A 38 -3.37 6.15 -19.58
CA LYS A 38 -2.34 6.57 -18.62
C LYS A 38 -2.88 7.52 -17.54
N ASN A 39 -3.67 8.52 -17.91
CA ASN A 39 -4.22 9.49 -16.95
C ASN A 39 -5.21 8.82 -16.00
N THR A 40 -6.09 7.96 -16.52
CA THR A 40 -7.08 7.23 -15.72
C THR A 40 -6.39 6.25 -14.77
N ILE A 41 -5.41 5.49 -15.23
CA ILE A 41 -4.63 4.56 -14.38
C ILE A 41 -3.87 5.34 -13.31
N GLY A 42 -3.24 6.47 -13.65
CA GLY A 42 -2.60 7.36 -12.69
C GLY A 42 -3.56 7.83 -11.59
N PHE A 43 -4.75 8.29 -11.98
CA PHE A 43 -5.79 8.70 -11.03
C PHE A 43 -6.21 7.56 -10.09
N LEU A 44 -6.35 6.33 -10.58
CA LEU A 44 -6.66 5.17 -9.73
C LEU A 44 -5.57 4.92 -8.67
N TRP A 45 -4.29 5.06 -9.04
CA TRP A 45 -3.18 4.95 -8.11
C TRP A 45 -3.18 6.07 -7.06
N GLU A 46 -3.48 7.31 -7.47
CA GLU A 46 -3.64 8.44 -6.53
C GLU A 46 -4.76 8.17 -5.52
N GLN A 47 -5.92 7.71 -5.97
CA GLN A 47 -7.04 7.37 -5.09
C GLN A 47 -6.68 6.25 -4.12
N PHE A 48 -6.00 5.20 -4.60
CA PHE A 48 -5.54 4.08 -3.77
C PHE A 48 -4.56 4.54 -2.70
N LEU A 49 -3.50 5.26 -3.08
CA LEU A 49 -2.46 5.72 -2.15
C LEU A 49 -3.04 6.71 -1.13
N GLY A 50 -3.89 7.65 -1.57
CA GLY A 50 -4.58 8.58 -0.70
C GLY A 50 -5.45 7.85 0.33
N THR A 51 -6.22 6.86 -0.11
CA THR A 51 -7.05 6.03 0.77
C THR A 51 -6.18 5.21 1.74
N PHE A 52 -5.10 4.60 1.26
CA PHE A 52 -4.20 3.80 2.08
C PHE A 52 -3.55 4.61 3.20
N PHE A 53 -2.87 5.71 2.87
CA PHE A 53 -2.25 6.58 3.88
C PHE A 53 -3.28 7.24 4.79
N GLY A 54 -4.46 7.59 4.25
CA GLY A 54 -5.59 8.08 5.03
C GLY A 54 -6.03 7.08 6.09
N ARG A 55 -6.20 5.80 5.74
CA ARG A 55 -6.56 4.73 6.68
C ARG A 55 -5.49 4.49 7.74
N VAL A 56 -4.22 4.43 7.35
CA VAL A 56 -3.10 4.28 8.31
C VAL A 56 -3.13 5.41 9.34
N ARG A 57 -3.33 6.65 8.89
CA ARG A 57 -3.43 7.82 9.78
C ARG A 57 -4.67 7.76 10.67
N THR A 58 -5.84 7.47 10.11
CA THR A 58 -7.13 7.46 10.84
C THR A 58 -7.14 6.39 11.93
N ILE A 59 -6.81 5.14 11.58
CA ILE A 59 -6.76 4.03 12.55
C ILE A 59 -5.72 4.31 13.63
N GLY A 60 -4.55 4.84 13.26
CA GLY A 60 -3.54 5.25 14.22
C GLY A 60 -4.05 6.32 15.20
N LYS A 61 -4.67 7.38 14.68
CA LYS A 61 -5.23 8.47 15.50
C LYS A 61 -6.32 7.98 16.45
N GLU A 62 -7.25 7.15 15.97
CA GLU A 62 -8.35 6.57 16.78
C GLU A 62 -7.81 5.76 17.97
N ASN A 63 -6.68 5.08 17.78
CA ASN A 63 -6.03 4.27 18.81
C ASN A 63 -4.93 5.01 19.58
N LYS A 64 -4.76 6.33 19.36
CA LYS A 64 -3.69 7.16 19.95
C LYS A 64 -2.27 6.61 19.68
N ILE A 65 -2.08 5.91 18.56
CA ILE A 65 -0.80 5.33 18.12
C ILE A 65 -0.41 5.95 16.78
N ASN A 66 0.75 6.58 16.68
CA ASN A 66 1.25 7.05 15.38
C ASN A 66 1.91 5.90 14.61
N LEU A 67 1.11 5.18 13.81
CA LEU A 67 1.58 4.06 12.99
C LEU A 67 2.68 4.47 11.99
N LEU A 68 2.65 5.71 11.47
CA LEU A 68 3.68 6.20 10.56
C LEU A 68 5.03 6.38 11.28
N ASN A 69 5.03 6.78 12.56
CA ASN A 69 6.27 6.90 13.34
C ASN A 69 6.90 5.54 13.68
N LEU A 70 6.15 4.43 13.58
CA LEU A 70 6.71 3.08 13.74
C LEU A 70 7.54 2.66 12.52
N ILE A 71 7.31 3.30 11.37
CA ILE A 71 8.02 3.03 10.13
C ILE A 71 9.26 3.93 10.08
N SER A 72 10.44 3.31 10.04
CA SER A 72 11.67 4.07 9.80
C SER A 72 11.81 4.40 8.31
N PHE A 73 11.39 5.60 7.93
CA PHE A 73 11.55 6.11 6.57
C PHE A 73 13.01 6.22 6.13
N ALA A 74 13.95 6.39 7.07
CA ALA A 74 15.38 6.33 6.77
C ALA A 74 15.80 4.95 6.22
N ARG A 75 15.15 3.86 6.66
CA ARG A 75 15.37 2.51 6.12
C ARG A 75 14.67 2.28 4.78
N LEU A 76 13.62 3.04 4.47
CA LEU A 76 12.88 2.94 3.20
C LEU A 76 13.58 3.61 2.02
N LYS A 77 14.43 4.63 2.25
CA LYS A 77 15.20 5.36 1.21
C LYS A 77 16.14 4.50 0.34
N LYS A 78 16.23 3.18 0.58
CA LYS A 78 17.07 2.24 -0.19
C LYS A 78 16.37 1.64 -1.41
N PHE A 79 15.12 2.01 -1.69
CA PHE A 79 14.35 1.55 -2.85
C PHE A 79 13.98 2.73 -3.73
#